data_AF-A0A994J4B0-F1
#
_entry.id   AF-A0A994J4B0-F1
#
_cell.length_a   1.000
_cell.length_b   1.000
_cell.length_c   1.000
_cell.angle_alpha   90.00
_cell.angle_beta   90.00
_cell.angle_gamma   90.00
#
_symmetry.space_group_name_H-M   'P 1'
#
loop_
_entity.id
_entity.type
_entity.pdbx_description
1 polymer ?
#
loop_
_entity_poly.entity_id
_entity_poly.type
_entity_poly.pdbx_seq_one_letter_code
_entity_poly.pdbx_strand_id
1 'polypeptide(L)'
;MMVVLLGATTLVLVAVAPWVLSAAAGGKNLKSPQKVEVDIIDDNFILRWNRSDESVGNVTFSFDYQKTGMDNWIKLSGCQNITSTKCNFSSLKLNVYEEIKLRIRAEKENTSSWYEVDSFTPFRKDWSSRSTFRS
;
A
#
# COMPACT_ATOMS: atom_id res chain seq x y z
N MET A 1 -73.30 29.15 -5.19
CA MET A 1 -72.71 27.85 -4.80
C MET A 1 -71.32 27.79 -5.43
N MET A 2 -70.26 27.84 -4.59
CA MET A 2 -68.96 27.13 -4.72
C MET A 2 -68.06 27.45 -5.95
N VAL A 3 -66.75 27.74 -5.89
CA VAL A 3 -65.71 27.83 -4.86
C VAL A 3 -64.60 28.73 -5.45
N VAL A 4 -64.04 29.68 -4.69
CA VAL A 4 -62.77 30.34 -5.06
C VAL A 4 -61.65 29.59 -4.32
N LEU A 5 -60.81 28.85 -5.06
CA LEU A 5 -59.62 28.21 -4.49
C LEU A 5 -58.53 29.25 -4.22
N LEU A 6 -58.22 29.48 -2.94
CA LEU A 6 -57.00 30.14 -2.49
C LEU A 6 -55.85 29.12 -2.60
N GLY A 7 -55.09 29.19 -3.68
CA GLY A 7 -53.86 28.40 -3.85
C GLY A 7 -52.69 29.08 -3.14
N ALA A 8 -52.15 28.44 -2.11
CA ALA A 8 -50.92 28.86 -1.45
C ALA A 8 -49.71 28.52 -2.35
N THR A 9 -48.91 29.53 -2.71
CA THR A 9 -47.66 29.36 -3.45
C THR A 9 -46.54 28.94 -2.50
N THR A 10 -46.11 27.68 -2.58
CA THR A 10 -44.91 27.20 -1.89
C THR A 10 -43.66 27.53 -2.71
N LEU A 11 -42.74 28.28 -2.11
CA LEU A 11 -41.40 28.51 -2.67
C LEU A 11 -40.54 27.27 -2.43
N VAL A 12 -40.15 26.57 -3.50
CA VAL A 12 -39.17 25.47 -3.44
C VAL A 12 -37.78 26.08 -3.57
N LEU A 13 -37.00 26.08 -2.49
CA LEU A 13 -35.58 26.41 -2.52
C LEU A 13 -34.80 25.19 -3.03
N VAL A 14 -34.36 25.22 -4.28
CA VAL A 14 -33.43 24.22 -4.82
C VAL A 14 -32.04 24.56 -4.35
N ALA A 15 -31.55 23.86 -3.32
CA ALA A 15 -30.16 23.95 -2.92
C ALA A 15 -29.28 23.27 -3.98
N VAL A 16 -28.66 24.07 -4.85
CA VAL A 16 -27.63 23.58 -5.77
C VAL A 16 -26.38 23.31 -4.92
N ALA A 17 -26.18 22.06 -4.54
CA ALA A 17 -24.93 21.64 -3.90
C ALA A 17 -23.79 21.91 -4.90
N PRO A 18 -22.76 22.72 -4.55
CA PRO A 18 -21.62 22.90 -5.43
C PRO A 18 -20.95 21.55 -5.58
N TRP A 19 -21.00 20.98 -6.78
CA TRP A 19 -20.15 19.86 -7.12
C TRP A 19 -18.72 20.39 -7.05
N VAL A 20 -18.05 20.13 -5.94
CA VAL A 20 -16.62 20.37 -5.78
C VAL A 20 -15.95 19.40 -6.74
N LEU A 21 -15.73 19.86 -7.98
CA LEU A 21 -14.83 19.20 -8.91
C LEU A 21 -13.44 19.32 -8.29
N SER A 22 -12.98 18.27 -7.62
CA SER A 22 -11.57 18.13 -7.28
C SER A 22 -10.79 18.15 -8.58
N ALA A 23 -10.13 19.28 -8.85
CA ALA A 23 -9.16 19.39 -9.91
C ALA A 23 -8.03 18.42 -9.57
N ALA A 24 -8.02 17.25 -10.21
CA ALA A 24 -6.85 16.39 -10.20
C ALA A 24 -5.75 17.14 -10.97
N ALA A 25 -4.82 17.76 -10.24
CA ALA A 25 -3.62 18.33 -10.82
C ALA A 25 -2.87 17.21 -11.56
N GLY A 26 -2.66 17.41 -12.86
CA GLY A 26 -1.99 16.47 -13.77
C GLY A 26 -0.49 16.34 -13.51
N GLY A 27 -0.09 16.01 -12.28
CA GLY A 27 1.25 15.54 -11.97
C GLY A 27 1.41 14.09 -12.43
N LYS A 28 2.60 13.72 -12.90
CA LYS A 28 2.97 12.31 -13.07
C LYS A 28 2.93 11.65 -11.68
N ASN A 29 1.83 10.97 -11.37
CA ASN A 29 1.70 10.23 -10.12
C ASN A 29 2.76 9.14 -10.05
N LEU A 30 3.53 9.16 -8.96
CA LEU A 30 4.57 8.16 -8.70
C LEU A 30 3.93 6.78 -8.63
N LYS A 31 4.41 5.86 -9.47
CA LYS A 31 3.86 4.51 -9.55
C LYS A 31 4.34 3.65 -8.39
N SER A 32 3.44 2.86 -7.82
CA SER A 32 3.78 1.89 -6.79
C SER A 32 4.76 0.84 -7.33
N PRO A 33 5.68 0.33 -6.49
CA PRO A 33 6.61 -0.73 -6.86
C PRO A 33 5.90 -1.99 -7.37
N GLN A 34 6.57 -2.75 -8.23
CA GLN A 34 6.03 -3.96 -8.86
C GLN A 34 6.89 -5.18 -8.56
N LYS A 35 6.32 -6.38 -8.73
CA LYS A 35 7.01 -7.67 -8.52
C LYS A 35 7.73 -7.73 -7.17
N VAL A 36 6.98 -7.45 -6.11
CA VAL A 36 7.51 -7.44 -4.75
C VAL A 36 7.55 -8.89 -4.25
N GLU A 37 8.73 -9.37 -3.93
CA GLU A 37 9.00 -10.74 -3.52
C GLU A 37 9.67 -10.75 -2.14
N VAL A 38 9.38 -11.81 -1.38
CA VAL A 38 10.00 -12.09 -0.09
C VAL A 38 10.75 -13.41 -0.18
N ASP A 39 12.07 -13.32 -0.07
CA ASP A 39 12.96 -14.46 0.02
C ASP A 39 13.25 -14.73 1.51
N ILE A 40 13.07 -15.98 1.93
CA ILE A 40 13.43 -16.46 3.26
C ILE A 40 14.41 -17.61 3.08
N ILE A 41 15.63 -17.44 3.60
CA ILE A 41 16.71 -18.42 3.52
C ILE A 41 17.34 -18.51 4.90
N ASP A 42 17.17 -19.66 5.54
CA ASP A 42 17.51 -19.88 6.95
C ASP A 42 16.85 -18.80 7.84
N ASP A 43 17.65 -18.00 8.53
CA ASP A 43 17.17 -16.89 9.37
C ASP A 43 17.15 -15.54 8.65
N ASN A 44 17.45 -15.52 7.34
CA ASN A 44 17.52 -14.29 6.56
C ASN A 44 16.20 -13.99 5.85
N PHE A 45 15.74 -12.75 6.01
CA PHE A 45 14.56 -12.19 5.38
C PHE A 45 14.96 -11.08 4.43
N ILE A 46 14.72 -11.29 3.14
CA ILE A 46 15.13 -10.36 2.08
C ILE A 46 13.91 -10.00 1.23
N LEU A 47 13.59 -8.71 1.21
CA LEU A 47 12.62 -8.11 0.29
C LEU A 47 13.31 -7.72 -1.01
N ARG A 48 12.65 -7.96 -2.14
CA ARG A 48 13.11 -7.58 -3.48
C ARG A 48 11.94 -7.03 -4.29
N TRP A 49 12.19 -6.02 -5.11
CA TRP A 49 11.16 -5.45 -5.97
C TRP A 49 11.76 -4.83 -7.22
N ASN A 50 10.91 -4.65 -8.23
CA ASN A 50 11.27 -3.87 -9.40
C ASN A 50 10.93 -2.40 -9.18
N ARG A 51 11.78 -1.54 -9.72
CA ARG A 51 11.48 -0.12 -9.84
C ARG A 51 10.29 0.03 -10.80
N SER A 52 9.35 0.89 -10.44
CA SER A 52 8.14 1.12 -11.21
C SER A 52 8.38 1.96 -12.47
N ASP A 53 9.30 2.92 -12.40
CA ASP A 53 9.79 3.70 -13.55
C ASP A 53 11.30 3.99 -13.38
N GLU A 54 12.13 3.46 -14.28
CA GLU A 54 13.59 3.72 -14.27
C GLU A 54 13.94 5.15 -14.66
N SER A 55 13.07 5.82 -15.42
CA SER A 55 13.25 7.21 -15.85
C SER A 55 13.09 8.23 -14.71
N VAL A 56 12.47 7.85 -13.58
CA VAL A 56 12.30 8.72 -12.42
C VAL A 56 13.51 8.55 -11.50
N GLY A 57 14.53 9.38 -11.69
CA GLY A 57 15.70 9.45 -10.81
C GLY A 57 15.33 9.85 -9.36
N ASN A 58 16.15 9.41 -8.40
CA ASN A 58 16.06 9.73 -6.96
C ASN A 58 14.74 9.34 -6.27
N VAL A 59 14.23 8.15 -6.54
CA VAL A 59 13.11 7.55 -5.79
C VAL A 59 13.66 6.74 -4.63
N THR A 60 13.05 6.87 -3.46
CA THR A 60 13.29 6.02 -2.30
C THR A 60 12.08 5.13 -2.03
N PHE A 61 12.27 4.10 -1.21
CA PHE A 61 11.23 3.14 -0.86
C PHE A 61 11.13 2.97 0.65
N SER A 62 9.89 2.81 1.12
CA SER A 62 9.60 2.56 2.52
C SER A 62 8.66 1.38 2.66
N PHE A 63 8.95 0.54 3.66
CA PHE A 63 8.18 -0.65 3.98
C PHE A 63 7.52 -0.57 5.33
N ASP A 64 6.26 -0.96 5.39
CA ASP A 64 5.60 -1.23 6.67
C ASP A 64 5.19 -2.70 6.75
N TYR A 65 5.03 -3.17 7.97
CA TYR A 65 4.49 -4.50 8.23
C TYR A 65 3.34 -4.42 9.24
N GLN A 66 2.50 -5.44 9.20
CA GLN A 66 1.42 -5.65 10.14
C GLN A 66 1.42 -7.13 10.53
N LYS A 67 1.24 -7.43 11.82
CA LYS A 67 1.03 -8.82 12.28
C LYS A 67 -0.46 -9.08 12.36
N THR A 68 -0.86 -10.33 12.18
CA THR A 68 -2.25 -10.74 12.37
C THR A 68 -2.75 -10.33 13.75
N GLY A 69 -3.92 -9.69 13.80
CA GLY A 69 -4.54 -9.20 15.03
C GLY A 69 -4.12 -7.79 15.46
N MET A 70 -3.24 -7.11 14.71
CA MET A 70 -2.97 -5.68 14.89
C MET A 70 -3.57 -4.85 13.74
N ASP A 71 -4.23 -3.75 14.08
CA ASP A 71 -4.82 -2.85 13.06
C ASP A 71 -3.81 -1.84 12.52
N ASN A 72 -2.75 -1.55 13.27
CA ASN A 72 -1.75 -0.55 12.88
C ASN A 72 -0.63 -1.14 12.02
N TRP A 73 -0.26 -0.39 11.00
CA TRP A 73 0.97 -0.61 10.24
C TRP A 73 2.18 -0.09 11.03
N ILE A 74 3.25 -0.87 11.05
CA ILE A 74 4.49 -0.58 11.77
C ILE A 74 5.59 -0.39 10.75
N LYS A 75 6.33 0.71 10.87
CA LYS A 75 7.51 0.97 10.03
C LYS A 75 8.53 -0.13 10.19
N LEU A 76 8.99 -0.67 9.07
CA LEU A 76 10.03 -1.68 9.06
C LEU A 76 11.39 -0.98 9.19
N SER A 77 11.99 -1.09 10.39
CA SER A 77 13.30 -0.51 10.69
C SER A 77 14.37 -1.02 9.74
N GLY A 78 15.17 -0.12 9.17
CA GLY A 78 16.19 -0.46 8.18
C GLY A 78 15.70 -0.51 6.72
N CYS A 79 14.39 -0.50 6.48
CA CYS A 79 13.77 -0.45 5.14
C CYS A 79 12.91 0.80 4.94
N GLN A 80 13.31 1.93 5.54
CA GLN A 80 12.66 3.23 5.34
C GLN A 80 13.53 4.11 4.46
N ASN A 81 12.92 4.79 3.48
CA ASN A 81 13.58 5.76 2.60
C ASN A 81 14.88 5.26 1.95
N ILE A 82 14.93 3.99 1.55
CA ILE A 82 16.11 3.39 0.92
C ILE A 82 16.06 3.53 -0.60
N THR A 83 17.23 3.69 -1.24
CA THR A 83 17.35 3.75 -2.71
C THR A 83 17.54 2.38 -3.36
N SER A 84 17.97 1.40 -2.57
CA SER A 84 18.14 0.00 -2.98
C SER A 84 16.79 -0.61 -3.36
N THR A 85 16.78 -1.54 -4.32
CA THR A 85 15.62 -2.38 -4.70
C THR A 85 15.57 -3.72 -3.97
N LYS A 86 16.36 -3.81 -2.90
CA LYS A 86 16.37 -4.92 -1.95
C LYS A 86 16.53 -4.41 -0.54
N CYS A 87 15.92 -5.08 0.43
CA CYS A 87 16.09 -4.80 1.84
C CYS A 87 16.23 -6.07 2.67
N ASN A 88 17.25 -6.15 3.51
CA ASN A 88 17.38 -7.19 4.52
C ASN A 88 16.76 -6.70 5.82
N PHE A 89 15.77 -7.44 6.32
CA PHE A 89 15.04 -7.09 7.53
C PHE A 89 15.10 -8.18 8.60
N SER A 90 16.12 -9.04 8.53
CA SER A 90 16.36 -10.14 9.47
C SER A 90 16.64 -9.68 10.90
N SER A 91 16.94 -8.39 11.10
CA SER A 91 17.03 -7.78 12.42
C SER A 91 15.68 -7.72 13.15
N LEU A 92 14.58 -7.74 12.41
CA LEU A 92 13.23 -7.81 12.97
C LEU A 92 12.97 -9.22 13.51
N LYS A 93 12.77 -9.32 14.84
CA LYS A 93 12.43 -10.58 15.51
C LYS A 93 10.94 -10.90 15.28
N LEU A 94 10.65 -11.49 14.14
CA LEU A 94 9.32 -12.00 13.80
C LEU A 94 9.07 -13.37 14.44
N ASN A 95 7.83 -13.63 14.86
CA ASN A 95 7.40 -14.98 15.17
C ASN A 95 7.19 -15.72 13.84
N VAL A 96 8.01 -16.73 13.55
CA VAL A 96 8.00 -17.44 12.26
C VAL A 96 6.73 -18.26 12.00
N TYR A 97 5.92 -18.48 13.05
CA TYR A 97 4.64 -19.20 12.98
C TYR A 97 3.44 -18.26 12.85
N GLU A 98 3.62 -16.96 12.99
CA GLU A 98 2.56 -15.96 12.81
C GLU A 98 2.51 -15.48 11.36
N GLU A 99 1.30 -15.22 10.89
CA GLU A 99 1.10 -14.56 9.60
C GLU A 99 1.38 -13.06 9.71
N ILE A 100 2.04 -12.53 8.68
CA ILE A 100 2.35 -11.11 8.55
C ILE A 100 1.91 -10.59 7.19
N LYS A 101 1.66 -9.29 7.13
CA LYS A 101 1.43 -8.51 5.91
C LYS A 101 2.53 -7.48 5.77
N LEU A 102 2.93 -7.23 4.53
CA LEU A 102 3.89 -6.19 4.17
C LEU A 102 3.25 -5.23 3.18
N ARG A 103 3.68 -3.98 3.23
CA ARG A 103 3.35 -3.01 2.19
C ARG A 103 4.57 -2.16 1.87
N ILE A 104 4.63 -1.71 0.62
CA ILE A 104 5.71 -0.87 0.10
C ILE A 104 5.12 0.33 -0.63
N ARG A 105 5.80 1.46 -0.55
CA ARG A 105 5.55 2.60 -1.44
C ARG A 105 6.85 3.20 -1.94
N ALA A 106 6.75 3.90 -3.06
CA ALA A 106 7.79 4.76 -3.58
C ALA A 106 7.60 6.19 -3.03
N GLU A 107 8.70 6.88 -2.75
CA GLU A 107 8.74 8.23 -2.22
C GLU A 107 9.71 9.11 -3.02
N LYS A 108 9.30 10.35 -3.28
CA LYS A 108 10.12 11.44 -3.82
C LYS A 108 9.55 12.77 -3.29
N GLU A 109 9.21 13.71 -4.17
CA GLU A 109 8.43 14.91 -3.83
C GLU A 109 6.98 14.54 -3.48
N ASN A 110 6.43 13.55 -4.19
CA ASN A 110 5.15 12.91 -3.91
C ASN A 110 5.37 11.44 -3.50
N THR A 111 4.33 10.82 -2.93
CA THR A 111 4.34 9.39 -2.59
C THR A 111 3.43 8.60 -3.51
N SER A 112 3.79 7.35 -3.80
CA SER A 112 2.89 6.43 -4.48
C SER A 112 1.82 5.91 -3.51
N SER A 113 0.74 5.35 -4.05
CA SER A 113 -0.12 4.45 -3.28
C SER A 113 0.70 3.29 -2.69
N TRP A 114 0.21 2.73 -1.59
CA TRP A 114 0.79 1.51 -1.02
C TRP A 114 0.50 0.32 -1.93
N TYR A 115 1.50 -0.53 -2.13
CA TYR A 115 1.36 -1.87 -2.67
C TYR A 115 1.43 -2.86 -1.51
N GLU A 116 0.35 -3.58 -1.27
CA GLU A 116 0.30 -4.64 -0.25
C GLU A 116 0.77 -5.96 -0.86
N VAL A 117 1.69 -6.63 -0.17
CA VAL A 117 2.16 -7.98 -0.50
C VAL A 117 1.18 -8.97 0.10
N ASP A 118 0.95 -10.08 -0.60
CA ASP A 118 0.16 -11.20 -0.08
C ASP A 118 0.67 -11.61 1.31
N SER A 119 -0.27 -11.89 2.21
CA SER A 119 0.08 -12.31 3.56
C SER A 119 0.78 -13.67 3.54
N PHE A 120 1.72 -13.86 4.47
CA PHE A 120 2.45 -15.11 4.57
C PHE A 120 2.87 -15.40 6.00
N THR A 121 2.98 -16.69 6.31
CA THR A 121 3.67 -17.19 7.50
C THR A 121 5.11 -17.53 7.10
N PRO A 122 6.15 -16.95 7.75
CA PRO A 122 7.55 -17.21 7.40
C PRO A 122 7.91 -18.68 7.24
N PHE A 123 7.53 -19.51 8.22
CA PHE A 123 7.80 -20.95 8.20
C PHE A 123 7.23 -21.65 6.96
N ARG A 124 5.98 -21.32 6.57
CA ARG A 124 5.34 -21.91 5.38
C ARG A 124 5.98 -21.43 4.09
N LYS A 125 6.37 -20.15 4.03
CA LYS A 125 6.99 -19.54 2.85
C LYS A 125 8.37 -20.16 2.56
N ASP A 126 9.20 -20.32 3.58
CA ASP A 126 10.51 -20.99 3.51
C ASP A 126 10.40 -22.49 3.18
N TRP A 127 9.36 -23.18 3.69
CA TRP A 127 9.10 -24.55 3.30
C TRP A 127 8.72 -24.66 1.80
N SER A 128 7.83 -23.80 1.33
CA SER A 128 7.34 -23.78 -0.06
C SER A 128 8.44 -23.48 -1.08
N SER A 129 9.34 -22.53 -0.76
CA SER A 129 10.51 -22.26 -1.60
C SER A 129 11.41 -23.49 -1.70
N ARG A 130 11.74 -24.15 -0.58
CA ARG A 130 12.57 -25.37 -0.58
C ARG A 130 11.94 -26.55 -1.31
N SER A 131 10.63 -26.75 -1.23
CA SER A 131 9.96 -27.80 -2.00
C SER A 131 10.03 -27.57 -3.50
N THR A 132 9.95 -26.31 -3.94
CA THR A 132 10.07 -25.94 -5.36
C THR A 132 11.45 -26.28 -5.90
N PHE A 133 12.52 -26.08 -5.11
CA PHE A 133 13.89 -26.45 -5.50
C PHE A 133 14.17 -27.96 -5.50
N ARG A 134 13.34 -28.77 -4.84
CA ARG A 134 13.49 -30.24 -4.80
C ARG A 134 12.71 -30.96 -5.92
N SER A 135 11.96 -30.21 -6.73
CA SER A 135 11.13 -30.71 -7.84
C SER A 135 11.87 -30.56 -9.16
#